data_AF-A0A839EEF8-F1
#
_entry.id   AF-A0A839EEF8-F1
#
_cell.length_a   1.000
_cell.length_b   1.000
_cell.length_c   1.000
_cell.angle_alpha   90.00
_cell.angle_beta   90.00
_cell.angle_gamma   90.00
#
_symmetry.space_group_name_H-M   'P 1'
#
loop_
_entity.id
_entity.type
_entity.pdbx_description
1 polymer ?
#
loop_
_entity_poly.entity_id
_entity_poly.type
_entity_poly.pdbx_seq_one_letter_code
_entity_poly.pdbx_strand_id
1 'polypeptide(L)'
;MTADQNTPDAVSDDDGDAEYPQLNQEAAEQVAARLAELDDDLALARAESLRKGLADYDLDEDDLDLLESAELGEDGIITLPALPVLAIVGRPNVGKSALVNRILGRREAVVEDTPGVTRDRVTYKAEWNDKRFTLVDTGGWEPDATGINASVAAQAEVAVELADAVLFVVDAITGATATDEFVVKMLRRSKKPVILVGNKIDDTRQEPLTAELWGLGLGQPWPTSAVHGRGVADLLDHVLTVLPEVSAVAKQEFGGPRRVALIGRPNVGKSSLLNKAAREERVVVNELAGTTRDPIDEQIELGGKIWNFVDTAGIRRRVHLQQGSDFYASLRTAAALEKAEVAVVLIDVTEPVSEQDVRIIELVLQSGRALVLAFNKWDLLDDERRRYLEREIDQDLAHVSWAPRVNISARTGRHLEKLVPALELALESWDTRIPTGKLNAFVAELTQEHPHPVRSGKQPRILFATQASTRPPTFVLFTTGFLDPQYRRFITRRLREVWGFEGSPIQVNMRVREKRQRK
;
A
#
# COMPACT_ATOMS: atom_id res chain seq x y z
N MET A 1 9.03 25.27 -27.28
CA MET A 1 10.35 24.64 -27.03
C MET A 1 10.47 24.48 -25.53
N THR A 2 9.92 23.39 -25.00
CA THR A 2 9.99 22.98 -23.60
C THR A 2 10.36 21.51 -23.68
N ALA A 3 11.64 21.21 -23.40
CA ALA A 3 12.15 19.86 -23.43
C ALA A 3 11.95 19.26 -22.03
N ASP A 4 11.00 18.36 -21.99
CA ASP A 4 10.77 17.39 -20.93
C ASP A 4 12.02 16.50 -20.81
N GLN A 5 12.71 16.53 -19.67
CA GLN A 5 13.86 15.68 -19.36
C GLN A 5 13.58 14.91 -18.08
N ASN A 6 12.78 13.85 -18.21
CA ASN A 6 12.66 12.82 -17.21
C ASN A 6 12.62 11.46 -17.92
N THR A 7 13.78 11.06 -18.44
CA THR A 7 14.00 9.71 -18.99
C THR A 7 14.98 8.99 -18.06
N PRO A 8 14.67 7.80 -17.55
CA PRO A 8 15.66 7.00 -16.83
C PRO A 8 16.61 6.40 -17.87
N ASP A 9 17.82 6.93 -17.95
CA ASP A 9 18.88 6.39 -18.81
C ASP A 9 19.31 5.02 -18.30
N ALA A 10 19.21 4.00 -19.16
CA ALA A 10 19.89 2.72 -19.02
C ALA A 10 21.39 2.95 -19.26
N VAL A 11 22.19 2.94 -18.19
CA VAL A 11 23.64 3.13 -18.24
C VAL A 11 24.32 1.79 -17.94
N SER A 12 25.20 1.39 -18.85
CA SER A 12 26.10 0.25 -18.74
C SER A 12 26.90 0.27 -17.43
N ASP A 13 26.77 -0.80 -16.64
CA ASP A 13 27.63 -1.09 -15.49
C ASP A 13 28.93 -1.76 -15.99
N ASP A 14 30.00 -0.97 -16.12
CA ASP A 14 31.36 -1.52 -16.04
C ASP A 14 32.35 -0.44 -15.56
N ASP A 15 33.19 -0.79 -14.57
CA ASP A 15 34.40 -0.10 -14.10
C ASP A 15 34.34 1.24 -13.30
N GLY A 16 33.23 1.58 -12.63
CA GLY A 16 33.12 2.83 -11.83
C GLY A 16 33.38 2.74 -10.32
N ASP A 17 33.43 1.57 -9.71
CA ASP A 17 33.33 1.43 -8.24
C ASP A 17 34.65 1.52 -7.46
N ALA A 18 35.79 1.70 -8.17
CA ALA A 18 37.12 1.72 -7.56
C ALA A 18 37.48 3.03 -6.82
N GLU A 19 36.69 4.10 -6.95
CA GLU A 19 37.06 5.43 -6.44
C GLU A 19 36.69 5.65 -4.96
N TYR A 20 35.77 4.86 -4.39
CA TYR A 20 35.33 4.99 -2.99
C TYR A 20 35.44 3.68 -2.22
N PRO A 21 36.19 3.61 -1.10
CA PRO A 21 36.41 2.37 -0.36
C PRO A 21 35.10 1.83 0.25
N GLN A 22 34.92 0.51 0.24
CA GLN A 22 33.82 -0.17 0.93
C GLN A 22 34.12 -0.24 2.44
N LEU A 23 33.10 -0.09 3.29
CA LEU A 23 33.28 -0.43 4.71
C LEU A 23 33.33 -1.95 4.85
N ASN A 24 34.21 -2.43 5.73
CA ASN A 24 34.04 -3.77 6.25
C ASN A 24 32.87 -3.77 7.26
N GLN A 25 32.37 -4.96 7.57
CA GLN A 25 31.22 -5.13 8.45
C GLN A 25 31.44 -4.49 9.84
N GLU A 26 32.64 -4.64 10.41
CA GLU A 26 32.97 -4.07 11.72
C GLU A 26 32.93 -2.52 11.73
N ALA A 27 33.44 -1.86 10.69
CA ALA A 27 33.41 -0.40 10.62
C ALA A 27 31.99 0.13 10.39
N ALA A 28 31.17 -0.59 9.59
CA ALA A 28 29.78 -0.24 9.39
C ALA A 28 28.98 -0.36 10.70
N GLU A 29 29.18 -1.43 11.46
CA GLU A 29 28.57 -1.63 12.79
C GLU A 29 29.02 -0.55 13.79
N GLN A 30 30.29 -0.13 13.76
CA GLN A 30 30.79 0.97 14.60
C GLN A 30 30.16 2.32 14.24
N VAL A 31 29.95 2.61 12.96
CA VAL A 31 29.22 3.83 12.52
C VAL A 31 27.77 3.75 12.98
N ALA A 32 27.09 2.63 12.75
CA ALA A 32 25.71 2.42 13.17
C ALA A 32 25.53 2.56 14.69
N ALA A 33 26.44 1.98 15.49
CA ALA A 33 26.43 2.09 16.94
C ALA A 33 26.63 3.55 17.41
N ARG A 34 27.60 4.28 16.84
CA ARG A 34 27.82 5.70 17.15
C ARG A 34 26.60 6.56 16.80
N LEU A 35 25.94 6.28 15.67
CA LEU A 35 24.72 6.98 15.27
C LEU A 35 23.52 6.63 16.15
N ALA A 36 23.46 5.41 16.68
CA ALA A 36 22.42 4.98 17.62
C ALA A 36 22.62 5.58 19.02
N GLU A 37 23.86 5.86 19.42
CA GLU A 37 24.22 6.51 20.69
C GLU A 37 24.11 8.05 20.64
N LEU A 38 23.86 8.65 19.47
CA LEU A 38 23.61 10.09 19.38
C LEU A 38 22.40 10.46 20.22
N ASP A 39 22.55 11.50 21.04
CA ASP A 39 21.45 12.13 21.75
C ASP A 39 20.42 12.63 20.72
N ASP A 40 19.24 11.99 20.73
CA ASP A 40 18.18 12.24 19.76
C ASP A 40 17.70 13.70 19.80
N ASP A 41 17.68 14.32 20.99
CA ASP A 41 17.31 15.73 21.15
C ASP A 41 18.35 16.65 20.49
N LEU A 42 19.63 16.34 20.65
CA LEU A 42 20.74 17.09 20.04
C LEU A 42 20.76 16.90 18.52
N ALA A 43 20.54 15.67 18.05
CA ALA A 43 20.48 15.34 16.63
C ALA A 43 19.31 16.05 15.95
N LEU A 44 18.16 16.11 16.62
CA LEU A 44 16.97 16.82 16.16
C LEU A 44 17.18 18.34 16.13
N ALA A 45 17.74 18.93 17.20
CA ALA A 45 18.07 20.35 17.23
C ALA A 45 19.06 20.76 16.11
N ARG A 46 20.03 19.89 15.81
CA ARG A 46 20.97 20.10 14.70
C ARG A 46 20.28 20.02 13.34
N ALA A 47 19.38 19.06 13.14
CA ALA A 47 18.58 18.95 11.91
C ALA A 47 17.68 20.18 11.70
N GLU A 48 17.03 20.67 12.76
CA GLU A 48 16.24 21.91 12.70
C GLU A 48 17.09 23.12 12.31
N SER A 49 18.32 23.22 12.84
CA SER A 49 19.23 24.29 12.46
C SER A 49 19.64 24.23 10.98
N LEU A 50 19.92 23.03 10.46
CA LEU A 50 20.24 22.83 9.04
C LEU A 50 19.03 23.18 8.15
N ARG A 51 17.82 22.75 8.56
CA ARG A 51 16.57 23.10 7.88
C ARG A 51 16.33 24.61 7.84
N LYS A 52 16.49 25.30 8.98
CA LYS A 52 16.37 26.78 9.02
C LYS A 52 17.35 27.45 8.06
N GLY A 53 18.54 26.87 7.87
CA GLY A 53 19.51 27.30 6.86
C GLY A 53 19.02 27.19 5.41
N LEU A 54 18.05 26.32 5.10
CA LEU A 54 17.45 26.22 3.77
C LEU A 54 16.61 27.45 3.40
N ALA A 55 16.17 28.26 4.37
CA ALA A 55 15.43 29.50 4.08
C ALA A 55 16.24 30.54 3.29
N ASP A 56 17.58 30.43 3.33
CA ASP A 56 18.51 31.23 2.53
C ASP A 56 18.55 30.81 1.04
N TYR A 57 17.87 29.72 0.69
CA TYR A 57 17.82 29.13 -0.65
C TYR A 57 16.42 29.24 -1.25
N ASP A 58 16.35 29.14 -2.59
CA ASP A 58 15.07 29.21 -3.29
C ASP A 58 14.37 27.84 -3.29
N LEU A 59 13.37 27.72 -2.41
CA LEU A 59 12.54 26.53 -2.24
C LEU A 59 11.20 26.72 -2.96
N ASP A 60 10.76 25.68 -3.67
CA ASP A 60 9.43 25.60 -4.28
C ASP A 60 8.38 25.05 -3.29
N GLU A 61 7.08 25.08 -3.66
CA GLU A 61 6.01 24.56 -2.79
C GLU A 61 6.19 23.05 -2.51
N ASP A 62 6.57 22.27 -3.53
CA ASP A 62 6.84 20.84 -3.39
C ASP A 62 7.98 20.54 -2.39
N ASP A 63 8.96 21.44 -2.23
CA ASP A 63 10.00 21.30 -1.20
C ASP A 63 9.47 21.51 0.19
N LEU A 64 8.60 22.50 0.36
CA LEU A 64 8.04 22.85 1.66
C LEU A 64 7.19 21.68 2.17
N ASP A 65 6.35 21.12 1.30
CA ASP A 65 5.55 19.92 1.59
C ASP A 65 6.42 18.71 1.95
N LEU A 66 7.53 18.51 1.22
CA LEU A 66 8.46 17.41 1.48
C LEU A 66 9.20 17.60 2.81
N LEU A 67 9.55 18.83 3.16
CA LEU A 67 10.19 19.13 4.42
C LEU A 67 9.19 19.01 5.58
N GLU A 68 7.94 19.45 5.43
CA GLU A 68 6.89 19.31 6.44
C GLU A 68 6.51 17.85 6.70
N SER A 69 6.37 17.03 5.66
CA SER A 69 6.09 15.59 5.82
C SER A 69 7.20 14.82 6.54
N ALA A 70 8.43 15.35 6.54
CA ALA A 70 9.56 14.79 7.26
C ALA A 70 9.62 15.12 8.77
N GLU A 71 8.73 16.00 9.27
CA GLU A 71 8.66 16.39 10.71
C GLU A 71 7.87 15.40 11.57
N LEU A 72 7.18 14.44 10.96
CA LEU A 72 6.51 13.36 11.70
C LEU A 72 7.60 12.42 12.27
N GLY A 73 7.90 12.60 13.57
CA GLY A 73 8.98 11.97 14.34
C GLY A 73 8.96 10.43 14.42
N GLU A 74 9.76 9.90 15.36
CA GLU A 74 10.20 8.49 15.48
C GLU A 74 9.11 7.40 15.47
N ASP A 75 7.82 7.74 15.60
CA ASP A 75 6.74 6.75 15.50
C ASP A 75 6.38 6.36 14.05
N GLY A 76 6.97 7.03 13.04
CA GLY A 76 7.36 6.53 11.71
C GLY A 76 6.36 5.78 10.81
N ILE A 77 5.13 5.65 11.26
CA ILE A 77 3.97 5.16 10.55
C ILE A 77 3.42 6.36 9.79
N ILE A 78 3.49 6.36 8.46
CA ILE A 78 2.46 7.08 7.71
C ILE A 78 1.19 6.28 7.97
N THR A 79 0.46 6.69 8.98
CA THR A 79 -0.90 6.22 9.15
C THR A 79 -1.63 6.79 7.95
N LEU A 80 -2.04 5.94 7.01
CA LEU A 80 -3.18 6.35 6.19
C LEU A 80 -4.28 6.69 7.21
N PRO A 81 -4.82 7.92 7.22
CA PRO A 81 -5.83 8.29 8.19
C PRO A 81 -6.91 7.23 8.10
N ALA A 82 -7.25 6.64 9.24
CA ALA A 82 -8.24 5.60 9.30
C ALA A 82 -9.51 6.19 8.67
N LEU A 83 -9.87 5.67 7.49
CA LEU A 83 -10.88 6.32 6.65
C LEU A 83 -12.18 6.38 7.46
N PRO A 84 -12.87 7.54 7.48
CA PRO A 84 -14.11 7.67 8.23
C PRO A 84 -15.09 6.57 7.83
N VAL A 85 -15.69 5.91 8.82
CA VAL A 85 -16.57 4.78 8.58
C VAL A 85 -18.03 5.25 8.65
N LEU A 86 -18.76 5.03 7.56
CA LEU A 86 -20.16 5.37 7.41
C LEU A 86 -20.99 4.08 7.30
N ALA A 87 -21.77 3.77 8.35
CA ALA A 87 -22.67 2.62 8.33
C ALA A 87 -24.00 2.97 7.68
N ILE A 88 -24.49 2.13 6.77
CA ILE A 88 -25.85 2.22 6.22
C ILE A 88 -26.76 1.24 6.94
N VAL A 89 -27.69 1.76 7.72
CA VAL A 89 -28.64 1.02 8.55
C VAL A 89 -30.06 1.32 8.09
N GLY A 90 -30.97 0.34 8.17
CA GLY A 90 -32.36 0.50 7.76
C GLY A 90 -33.00 -0.85 7.50
N ARG A 91 -34.32 -0.98 7.53
CA ARG A 91 -35.02 -2.26 7.31
C ARG A 91 -34.71 -2.91 5.95
N PRO A 92 -35.12 -4.16 5.69
CA PRO A 92 -34.98 -4.76 4.38
C PRO A 92 -35.85 -3.99 3.37
N ASN A 93 -35.45 -4.00 2.09
CA ASN A 93 -36.21 -3.43 0.97
C ASN A 93 -36.44 -1.90 1.01
N VAL A 94 -35.78 -1.17 1.93
CA VAL A 94 -35.77 0.31 1.93
C VAL A 94 -34.81 0.90 0.90
N GLY A 95 -34.05 0.06 0.19
CA GLY A 95 -33.15 0.46 -0.90
C GLY A 95 -31.70 0.76 -0.48
N LYS A 96 -31.21 0.18 0.62
CA LYS A 96 -29.83 0.34 1.10
C LYS A 96 -28.78 -0.04 0.05
N SER A 97 -28.86 -1.25 -0.51
CA SER A 97 -27.88 -1.72 -1.50
C SER A 97 -27.95 -0.94 -2.82
N ALA A 98 -29.13 -0.42 -3.18
CA ALA A 98 -29.26 0.51 -4.31
C ALA A 98 -28.54 1.84 -4.02
N LEU A 99 -28.62 2.34 -2.78
CA LEU A 99 -27.95 3.57 -2.36
C LEU A 99 -26.43 3.38 -2.29
N VAL A 100 -25.96 2.26 -1.73
CA VAL A 100 -24.54 1.83 -1.74
C VAL A 100 -23.98 1.86 -3.16
N ASN A 101 -24.64 1.18 -4.10
CA ASN A 101 -24.24 1.17 -5.50
C ASN A 101 -24.14 2.57 -6.12
N ARG A 102 -25.08 3.45 -5.75
CA ARG A 102 -25.10 4.81 -6.26
C ARG A 102 -23.89 5.59 -5.75
N ILE A 103 -23.60 5.48 -4.46
CA ILE A 103 -22.47 6.17 -3.80
C ILE A 103 -21.14 5.69 -4.38
N LEU A 104 -21.01 4.39 -4.69
CA LEU A 104 -19.76 3.85 -5.24
C LEU A 104 -19.49 4.24 -6.70
N GLY A 105 -20.46 4.82 -7.42
CA GLY A 105 -20.31 5.22 -8.83
C GLY A 105 -20.18 4.05 -9.83
N ARG A 106 -20.22 2.81 -9.34
CA ARG A 106 -20.13 1.55 -10.09
C ARG A 106 -21.06 0.50 -9.48
N ARG A 107 -21.62 -0.40 -10.30
CA ARG A 107 -22.51 -1.48 -9.85
C ARG A 107 -21.69 -2.60 -9.16
N GLU A 108 -21.27 -2.38 -7.92
CA GLU A 108 -20.50 -3.34 -7.10
C GLU A 108 -21.34 -4.13 -6.09
N ALA A 109 -22.42 -3.57 -5.56
CA ALA A 109 -23.39 -4.32 -4.78
C ALA A 109 -24.36 -5.03 -5.73
N VAL A 110 -24.34 -6.36 -5.74
CA VAL A 110 -25.32 -7.15 -6.49
C VAL A 110 -26.72 -6.85 -5.93
N VAL A 111 -27.56 -6.19 -6.74
CA VAL A 111 -29.00 -6.10 -6.49
C VAL A 111 -29.61 -7.39 -7.02
N GLU A 112 -29.64 -8.43 -6.17
CA GLU A 112 -30.52 -9.58 -6.38
C GLU A 112 -31.61 -9.52 -5.33
N ASP A 113 -32.85 -9.28 -5.77
CA ASP A 113 -34.07 -9.31 -4.97
C ASP A 113 -34.52 -10.76 -4.66
N THR A 114 -33.59 -11.63 -4.26
CA THR A 114 -33.90 -13.04 -3.93
C THR A 114 -33.74 -13.26 -2.42
N PRO A 115 -34.84 -13.43 -1.66
CA PRO A 115 -34.78 -13.75 -0.24
C PRO A 115 -34.13 -15.13 -0.01
N GLY A 116 -33.15 -15.22 0.89
CA GLY A 116 -32.60 -16.48 1.40
C GLY A 116 -31.08 -16.56 1.57
N VAL A 117 -30.32 -15.46 1.56
CA VAL A 117 -28.85 -15.51 1.73
C VAL A 117 -28.41 -14.54 2.83
N THR A 118 -28.11 -15.09 4.00
CA THR A 118 -27.44 -14.37 5.10
C THR A 118 -26.09 -13.86 4.61
N ARG A 119 -26.00 -12.57 4.27
CA ARG A 119 -24.74 -11.93 3.92
C ARG A 119 -24.13 -11.26 5.15
N ASP A 120 -22.96 -11.74 5.53
CA ASP A 120 -22.05 -11.04 6.41
C ASP A 120 -21.73 -9.64 5.86
N ARG A 121 -21.36 -8.75 6.79
CA ARG A 121 -21.12 -7.32 6.57
C ARG A 121 -20.20 -7.06 5.40
N VAL A 122 -20.63 -6.20 4.48
CA VAL A 122 -19.83 -5.83 3.31
C VAL A 122 -19.33 -4.41 3.46
N THR A 123 -18.01 -4.27 3.39
CA THR A 123 -17.30 -2.99 3.51
C THR A 123 -16.82 -2.56 2.13
N TYR A 124 -17.07 -1.30 1.76
CA TYR A 124 -16.70 -0.71 0.48
C TYR A 124 -15.88 0.56 0.70
N LYS A 125 -14.89 0.83 -0.17
CA LYS A 125 -14.18 2.12 -0.19
C LYS A 125 -14.92 3.06 -1.14
N ALA A 126 -15.29 4.23 -0.65
CA ALA A 126 -15.98 5.26 -1.40
C ALA A 126 -15.15 6.55 -1.44
N GLU A 127 -15.37 7.35 -2.48
CA GLU A 127 -14.71 8.64 -2.68
C GLU A 127 -15.74 9.66 -3.18
N TRP A 128 -15.77 10.84 -2.57
CA TRP A 128 -16.63 11.96 -2.98
C TRP A 128 -15.88 13.28 -2.74
N ASN A 129 -15.81 14.16 -3.76
CA ASN A 129 -15.05 15.42 -3.71
C ASN A 129 -13.63 15.26 -3.14
N ASP A 130 -12.87 14.30 -3.67
CA ASP A 130 -11.49 13.94 -3.26
C ASP A 130 -11.34 13.48 -1.80
N LYS A 131 -12.45 13.33 -1.04
CA LYS A 131 -12.46 12.75 0.30
C LYS A 131 -12.84 11.28 0.24
N ARG A 132 -11.99 10.43 0.82
CA ARG A 132 -12.19 8.98 0.91
C ARG A 132 -12.84 8.61 2.24
N PHE A 133 -13.74 7.65 2.19
CA PHE A 133 -14.40 7.10 3.38
C PHE A 133 -14.77 5.63 3.15
N THR A 134 -15.05 4.92 4.23
CA THR A 134 -15.42 3.51 4.22
C THR A 134 -16.92 3.39 4.42
N LEU A 135 -17.61 2.69 3.53
CA LEU A 135 -19.04 2.43 3.61
C LEU A 135 -19.27 1.00 4.11
N VAL A 136 -20.05 0.84 5.17
CA VAL A 136 -20.40 -0.49 5.71
C VAL A 136 -21.88 -0.74 5.47
N ASP A 137 -22.22 -1.70 4.60
CA ASP A 137 -23.60 -2.16 4.41
C ASP A 137 -23.89 -3.27 5.43
N THR A 138 -24.90 -3.04 6.27
CA THR A 138 -25.30 -4.01 7.29
C THR A 138 -26.16 -5.15 6.74
N GLY A 139 -26.36 -5.23 5.42
CA GLY A 139 -27.20 -6.25 4.77
C GLY A 139 -28.69 -6.06 5.05
N GLY A 140 -29.57 -6.60 4.20
CA GLY A 140 -31.01 -6.66 4.48
C GLY A 140 -31.30 -7.72 5.53
N TRP A 141 -31.98 -7.36 6.62
CA TRP A 141 -32.29 -8.29 7.72
C TRP A 141 -33.32 -9.36 7.29
N GLU A 142 -33.02 -10.65 7.42
CA GLU A 142 -34.04 -11.70 7.29
C GLU A 142 -34.60 -12.13 8.66
N PRO A 143 -35.91 -12.39 8.77
CA PRO A 143 -36.54 -12.81 10.01
C PRO A 143 -36.35 -14.31 10.25
N ASP A 144 -35.57 -14.68 11.26
CA ASP A 144 -35.66 -16.03 11.84
C ASP A 144 -36.78 -16.10 12.89
N ALA A 145 -37.38 -17.29 13.00
CA ALA A 145 -38.61 -17.59 13.74
C ALA A 145 -38.53 -17.43 15.28
N THR A 146 -37.48 -16.80 15.82
CA THR A 146 -37.32 -16.50 17.24
C THR A 146 -36.88 -15.05 17.45
N GLY A 147 -37.87 -14.13 17.53
CA GLY A 147 -37.69 -12.79 18.07
C GLY A 147 -37.03 -11.75 17.14
N ILE A 148 -37.77 -11.35 16.10
CA ILE A 148 -37.38 -10.40 15.02
C ILE A 148 -36.72 -9.11 15.54
N ASN A 149 -37.16 -8.54 16.67
CA ASN A 149 -36.66 -7.24 17.12
C ASN A 149 -35.26 -7.29 17.75
N ALA A 150 -34.91 -8.39 18.43
CA ALA A 150 -33.66 -8.47 19.21
C ALA A 150 -32.44 -8.70 18.32
N SER A 151 -32.55 -9.57 17.30
CA SER A 151 -31.48 -9.83 16.34
C SER A 151 -31.18 -8.61 15.45
N VAL A 152 -32.23 -7.89 15.03
CA VAL A 152 -32.13 -6.64 14.26
C VAL A 152 -31.43 -5.54 15.05
N ALA A 153 -31.77 -5.37 16.33
CA ALA A 153 -31.06 -4.41 17.18
C ALA A 153 -29.60 -4.79 17.39
N ALA A 154 -29.27 -6.06 17.66
CA ALA A 154 -27.90 -6.47 17.93
C ALA A 154 -26.97 -6.26 16.72
N GLN A 155 -27.43 -6.56 15.51
CA GLN A 155 -26.60 -6.36 14.32
C GLN A 155 -26.43 -4.87 13.94
N ALA A 156 -27.50 -4.07 14.11
CA ALA A 156 -27.44 -2.62 13.94
C ALA A 156 -26.57 -1.96 15.01
N GLU A 157 -26.66 -2.42 16.27
CA GLU A 157 -25.85 -1.93 17.40
C GLU A 157 -24.37 -2.11 17.13
N VAL A 158 -23.95 -3.30 16.70
CA VAL A 158 -22.54 -3.56 16.42
C VAL A 158 -22.06 -2.82 15.14
N ALA A 159 -22.92 -2.60 14.14
CA ALA A 159 -22.55 -1.76 12.99
C ALA A 159 -22.40 -0.29 13.36
N VAL A 160 -23.26 0.19 14.24
CA VAL A 160 -23.21 1.53 14.80
C VAL A 160 -21.96 1.67 15.67
N GLU A 161 -21.62 0.69 16.52
CA GLU A 161 -20.38 0.69 17.33
C GLU A 161 -19.11 0.85 16.51
N LEU A 162 -19.08 0.29 15.29
CA LEU A 162 -17.91 0.31 14.41
C LEU A 162 -17.88 1.47 13.40
N ALA A 163 -18.88 2.36 13.40
CA ALA A 163 -18.97 3.50 12.46
C ALA A 163 -18.74 4.87 13.13
N ASP A 164 -18.21 5.85 12.42
CA ASP A 164 -18.13 7.24 12.90
C ASP A 164 -19.47 7.97 12.78
N ALA A 165 -20.22 7.65 11.73
CA ALA A 165 -21.56 8.17 11.50
C ALA A 165 -22.48 7.09 10.90
N VAL A 166 -23.79 7.30 11.02
CA VAL A 166 -24.80 6.35 10.57
C VAL A 166 -25.75 7.01 9.59
N LEU A 167 -25.88 6.43 8.40
CA LEU A 167 -26.97 6.70 7.46
C LEU A 167 -28.14 5.79 7.80
N PHE A 168 -29.20 6.35 8.37
CA PHE A 168 -30.43 5.61 8.65
C PHE A 168 -31.43 5.78 7.50
N VAL A 169 -31.57 4.73 6.69
CA VAL A 169 -32.38 4.71 5.47
C VAL A 169 -33.77 4.17 5.75
N VAL A 170 -34.78 4.98 5.45
CA VAL A 170 -36.20 4.66 5.57
C VAL A 170 -36.86 4.82 4.20
N ASP A 171 -37.82 3.96 3.88
CA ASP A 171 -38.67 4.11 2.70
C ASP A 171 -39.70 5.23 2.94
N ALA A 172 -39.56 6.35 2.22
CA ALA A 172 -40.44 7.50 2.39
C ALA A 172 -41.86 7.28 1.85
N ILE A 173 -42.08 6.30 0.96
CA ILE A 173 -43.41 5.95 0.45
C ILE A 173 -44.19 5.17 1.52
N THR A 174 -43.49 4.26 2.21
CA THR A 174 -44.09 3.43 3.27
C THR A 174 -44.23 4.19 4.59
N GLY A 175 -43.36 5.18 4.83
CA GLY A 175 -43.30 5.93 6.07
C GLY A 175 -42.60 5.17 7.20
N ALA A 176 -42.57 5.78 8.39
CA ALA A 176 -41.94 5.19 9.56
C ALA A 176 -42.75 4.02 10.13
N THR A 177 -42.07 2.90 10.40
CA THR A 177 -42.70 1.69 10.97
C THR A 177 -42.22 1.45 12.41
N ALA A 178 -42.90 0.56 13.14
CA ALA A 178 -42.52 0.17 14.50
C ALA A 178 -41.08 -0.41 14.59
N THR A 179 -40.59 -1.06 13.53
CA THR A 179 -39.20 -1.54 13.46
C THR A 179 -38.22 -0.38 13.35
N ASP A 180 -38.56 0.66 12.58
CA ASP A 180 -37.74 1.85 12.44
C ASP A 180 -37.67 2.61 13.77
N GLU A 181 -38.80 2.76 14.46
CA GLU A 181 -38.85 3.37 15.80
C GLU A 181 -38.01 2.62 16.84
N PHE A 182 -37.94 1.29 16.74
CA PHE A 182 -37.10 0.49 17.62
C PHE A 182 -35.61 0.72 17.35
N VAL A 183 -35.20 0.79 16.08
CA VAL A 183 -33.83 1.12 15.68
C VAL A 183 -33.47 2.55 16.10
N VAL A 184 -34.39 3.52 15.97
CA VAL A 184 -34.20 4.90 16.43
C VAL A 184 -33.87 4.97 17.92
N LYS A 185 -34.54 4.16 18.76
CA LYS A 185 -34.24 4.11 20.20
C LYS A 185 -32.81 3.63 20.47
N MET A 186 -32.32 2.67 19.70
CA MET A 186 -30.93 2.19 19.79
C MET A 186 -29.94 3.25 19.27
N LEU A 187 -30.21 3.84 18.10
CA LEU A 187 -29.38 4.89 17.50
C LEU A 187 -29.23 6.12 18.42
N ARG A 188 -30.28 6.49 19.15
CA ARG A 188 -30.20 7.57 20.15
C ARG A 188 -29.30 7.24 21.34
N ARG A 189 -29.19 5.96 21.72
CA ARG A 189 -28.33 5.51 22.83
C ARG A 189 -26.85 5.49 22.45
N SER A 190 -26.54 5.26 21.18
CA SER A 190 -25.15 5.18 20.70
C SER A 190 -24.41 6.52 20.70
N LYS A 191 -25.15 7.64 20.77
CA LYS A 191 -24.63 9.03 20.72
C LYS A 191 -23.83 9.38 19.46
N LYS A 192 -23.84 8.52 18.44
CA LYS A 192 -23.17 8.78 17.17
C LYS A 192 -24.00 9.72 16.31
N PRO A 193 -23.39 10.52 15.42
CA PRO A 193 -24.12 11.29 14.42
C PRO A 193 -24.97 10.36 13.54
N VAL A 194 -26.26 10.66 13.44
CA VAL A 194 -27.22 9.91 12.62
C VAL A 194 -27.80 10.85 11.58
N ILE A 195 -27.72 10.45 10.32
CA ILE A 195 -28.28 11.16 9.18
C ILE A 195 -29.48 10.36 8.68
N LEU A 196 -30.67 10.95 8.78
CA LEU A 196 -31.92 10.32 8.36
C LEU A 196 -32.12 10.49 6.85
N VAL A 197 -32.32 9.38 6.14
CA VAL A 197 -32.51 9.36 4.68
C VAL A 197 -33.89 8.80 4.36
N GLY A 198 -34.71 9.61 3.69
CA GLY A 198 -35.97 9.17 3.10
C GLY A 198 -35.75 8.75 1.65
N ASN A 199 -35.62 7.45 1.40
CA ASN A 199 -35.36 6.89 0.08
C ASN A 199 -36.66 6.62 -0.71
N LYS A 200 -36.54 6.39 -2.02
CA LYS A 200 -37.63 6.18 -3.01
C LYS A 200 -38.43 7.44 -3.36
N ILE A 201 -37.79 8.62 -3.30
CA ILE A 201 -38.36 9.88 -3.79
C ILE A 201 -38.02 10.06 -5.29
N ASP A 202 -38.80 9.41 -6.13
CA ASP A 202 -38.55 9.29 -7.58
C ASP A 202 -39.05 10.50 -8.39
N ASP A 203 -39.99 11.29 -7.85
CA ASP A 203 -40.51 12.56 -8.42
C ASP A 203 -40.52 13.66 -7.35
N THR A 204 -40.31 14.92 -7.75
CA THR A 204 -40.37 16.11 -6.87
C THR A 204 -41.72 16.22 -6.14
N ARG A 205 -42.81 15.72 -6.74
CA ARG A 205 -44.13 15.66 -6.08
C ARG A 205 -44.17 14.76 -4.85
N GLN A 206 -43.21 13.84 -4.71
CA GLN A 206 -43.10 12.92 -3.58
C GLN A 206 -42.23 13.47 -2.44
N GLU A 207 -41.45 14.53 -2.67
CA GLU A 207 -40.60 15.14 -1.63
C GLU A 207 -41.35 15.45 -0.33
N PRO A 208 -42.60 15.96 -0.33
CA PRO A 208 -43.36 16.20 0.89
C PRO A 208 -43.57 14.96 1.78
N LEU A 209 -43.50 13.73 1.23
CA LEU A 209 -43.63 12.49 2.00
C LEU A 209 -42.51 12.32 3.03
N THR A 210 -41.34 12.93 2.80
CA THR A 210 -40.27 12.93 3.80
C THR A 210 -40.60 13.75 5.04
N ALA A 211 -41.59 14.65 5.00
CA ALA A 211 -41.99 15.45 6.15
C ALA A 211 -42.46 14.57 7.33
N GLU A 212 -43.08 13.42 7.06
CA GLU A 212 -43.55 12.49 8.09
C GLU A 212 -42.40 11.89 8.92
N LEU A 213 -41.21 11.78 8.32
CA LEU A 213 -40.03 11.20 8.96
C LEU A 213 -39.45 12.12 10.06
N TRP A 214 -39.83 13.40 10.11
CA TRP A 214 -39.51 14.27 11.25
C TRP A 214 -40.04 13.72 12.59
N GLY A 215 -41.12 12.93 12.54
CA GLY A 215 -41.67 12.24 13.72
C GLY A 215 -40.69 11.29 14.41
N LEU A 216 -39.67 10.80 13.69
CA LEU A 216 -38.61 9.96 14.26
C LEU A 216 -37.64 10.77 15.14
N GLY A 217 -37.64 12.10 15.03
CA GLY A 217 -36.84 13.02 15.84
C GLY A 217 -35.34 12.74 15.75
N LEU A 218 -34.84 12.52 14.53
CA LEU A 218 -33.41 12.36 14.22
C LEU A 218 -32.86 13.57 13.45
N GLY A 219 -33.59 14.69 13.41
CA GLY A 219 -33.24 15.87 12.62
C GLY A 219 -33.91 15.88 11.24
N GLN A 220 -33.36 16.69 10.33
CA GLN A 220 -33.89 16.84 8.96
C GLN A 220 -33.74 15.53 8.17
N PRO A 221 -34.82 14.98 7.60
CA PRO A 221 -34.75 13.86 6.66
C PRO A 221 -34.28 14.34 5.29
N TRP A 222 -33.34 13.61 4.70
CA TRP A 222 -32.81 13.88 3.37
C TRP A 222 -33.54 13.05 2.30
N PRO A 223 -34.28 13.67 1.37
CA PRO A 223 -35.00 12.96 0.32
C PRO A 223 -34.02 12.43 -0.73
N THR A 224 -34.09 11.13 -1.02
CA THR A 224 -33.23 10.49 -2.02
C THR A 224 -34.00 9.52 -2.90
N SER A 225 -33.51 9.33 -4.12
CA SER A 225 -33.83 8.15 -4.94
C SER A 225 -32.54 7.45 -5.30
N ALA A 226 -32.28 6.31 -4.65
CA ALA A 226 -31.14 5.47 -4.98
C ALA A 226 -31.15 4.98 -6.44
N VAL A 227 -32.34 4.70 -6.99
CA VAL A 227 -32.53 4.17 -8.35
C VAL A 227 -32.35 5.24 -9.42
N HIS A 228 -32.79 6.48 -9.16
CA HIS A 228 -32.67 7.58 -10.11
C HIS A 228 -31.51 8.54 -9.82
N GLY A 229 -30.83 8.40 -8.68
CA GLY A 229 -29.70 9.23 -8.26
C GLY A 229 -30.08 10.62 -7.73
N ARG A 230 -31.38 10.92 -7.55
CA ARG A 230 -31.84 12.23 -7.04
C ARG A 230 -31.46 12.39 -5.56
N GLY A 231 -30.95 13.57 -5.19
CA GLY A 231 -30.66 13.97 -3.80
C GLY A 231 -29.46 13.26 -3.15
N VAL A 232 -28.81 12.33 -3.86
CA VAL A 232 -27.67 11.57 -3.31
C VAL A 232 -26.41 12.45 -3.22
N ALA A 233 -26.20 13.36 -4.16
CA ALA A 233 -25.08 14.31 -4.12
C ALA A 233 -25.20 15.25 -2.91
N ASP A 234 -26.37 15.89 -2.73
CA ASP A 234 -26.62 16.79 -1.59
C ASP A 234 -26.50 16.05 -0.24
N LEU A 235 -26.96 14.79 -0.19
CA LEU A 235 -26.77 13.91 0.96
C LEU A 235 -25.27 13.67 1.25
N LEU A 236 -24.47 13.34 0.24
CA LEU A 236 -23.04 13.07 0.39
C LEU A 236 -22.26 14.32 0.80
N ASP A 237 -22.60 15.48 0.26
CA ASP A 237 -22.02 16.75 0.68
C ASP A 237 -22.27 17.00 2.17
N HIS A 238 -23.49 16.75 2.65
CA HIS A 238 -23.79 16.85 4.08
C HIS A 238 -23.08 15.78 4.92
N VAL A 239 -23.03 14.52 4.46
CA VAL A 239 -22.31 13.43 5.12
C VAL A 239 -20.86 13.81 5.38
N LEU A 240 -20.18 14.42 4.41
CA LEU A 240 -18.78 14.85 4.57
C LEU A 240 -18.59 15.98 5.58
N THR A 241 -19.62 16.77 5.88
CA THR A 241 -19.57 17.78 6.96
C THR A 241 -19.72 17.16 8.36
N VAL A 242 -20.29 15.96 8.43
CA VAL A 242 -20.57 15.24 9.68
C VAL A 242 -19.48 14.22 10.00
N LEU A 243 -18.89 13.60 8.99
CA LEU A 243 -17.78 12.67 9.15
C LEU A 243 -16.53 13.40 9.65
N PRO A 244 -15.78 12.83 10.62
CA PRO A 244 -14.49 13.38 11.01
C PRO A 244 -13.48 13.22 9.86
N GLU A 245 -12.41 14.02 9.85
CA GLU A 245 -11.32 13.85 8.86
C GLU A 245 -10.48 12.59 9.12
N VAL A 246 -10.43 12.16 10.39
CA VAL A 246 -9.80 10.92 10.84
C VAL A 246 -10.80 10.15 11.68
N SER A 247 -11.05 8.88 11.34
CA SER A 247 -11.98 8.03 12.10
C SER A 247 -11.56 7.91 13.58
N ALA A 248 -12.53 8.02 14.49
CA ALA A 248 -12.34 7.77 15.91
C ALA A 248 -12.54 6.29 16.29
N VAL A 249 -13.09 5.49 15.36
CA VAL A 249 -13.47 4.09 15.61
C VAL A 249 -12.71 3.08 14.74
N ALA A 250 -12.27 3.47 13.55
CA ALA A 250 -11.39 2.64 12.75
C ALA A 250 -10.01 2.67 13.39
N LYS A 251 -9.51 1.50 13.76
CA LYS A 251 -8.11 1.35 14.14
C LYS A 251 -7.26 1.75 12.94
N GLN A 252 -6.14 2.41 13.21
CA GLN A 252 -5.08 2.61 12.23
C GLN A 252 -4.78 1.27 11.53
N GLU A 253 -5.14 1.11 10.25
CA GLU A 253 -4.89 -0.15 9.54
C GLU A 253 -3.40 -0.25 9.15
N PHE A 254 -2.61 -0.86 10.03
CA PHE A 254 -1.67 -1.89 9.61
C PHE A 254 -2.38 -3.22 9.82
N GLY A 255 -3.05 -3.74 8.80
CA GLY A 255 -3.92 -4.88 9.06
C GLY A 255 -4.43 -5.61 7.84
N GLY A 256 -3.60 -6.50 7.31
CA GLY A 256 -3.97 -7.50 6.32
C GLY A 256 -2.77 -8.40 6.01
N PRO A 257 -2.99 -9.62 5.50
CA PRO A 257 -1.91 -10.43 4.92
C PRO A 257 -1.07 -9.59 3.94
N ARG A 258 0.26 -9.54 4.13
CA ARG A 258 1.16 -8.76 3.26
C ARG A 258 1.04 -9.25 1.82
N ARG A 259 1.10 -8.31 0.87
CA ARG A 259 0.78 -8.60 -0.54
C ARG A 259 2.04 -9.01 -1.30
N VAL A 260 2.03 -10.22 -1.85
CA VAL A 260 3.18 -10.84 -2.51
C VAL A 260 2.87 -11.06 -4.00
N ALA A 261 3.68 -10.49 -4.89
CA ALA A 261 3.63 -10.85 -6.31
C ALA A 261 4.61 -12.00 -6.60
N LEU A 262 4.13 -13.05 -7.25
CA LEU A 262 4.97 -14.15 -7.71
C LEU A 262 5.29 -13.98 -9.21
N ILE A 263 6.53 -13.61 -9.53
CA ILE A 263 6.93 -13.18 -10.86
C ILE A 263 8.09 -14.07 -11.37
N GLY A 264 8.28 -14.12 -12.68
CA GLY A 264 9.40 -14.82 -13.33
C GLY A 264 9.04 -15.19 -14.76
N ARG A 265 9.97 -15.77 -15.50
CA ARG A 265 9.72 -16.27 -16.86
C ARG A 265 8.65 -17.37 -16.93
N PRO A 266 8.08 -17.66 -18.11
CA PRO A 266 7.28 -18.88 -18.30
C PRO A 266 8.03 -20.14 -17.82
N ASN A 267 7.32 -21.13 -17.29
CA ASN A 267 7.86 -22.44 -16.90
C ASN A 267 8.93 -22.50 -15.79
N VAL A 268 9.30 -21.38 -15.16
CA VAL A 268 10.22 -21.34 -14.00
C VAL A 268 9.67 -22.00 -12.73
N GLY A 269 8.38 -22.37 -12.71
CA GLY A 269 7.75 -23.10 -11.60
C GLY A 269 6.85 -22.28 -10.67
N LYS A 270 6.38 -21.09 -11.10
CA LYS A 270 5.41 -20.27 -10.35
C LYS A 270 4.15 -21.04 -9.92
N SER A 271 3.50 -21.72 -10.85
CA SER A 271 2.27 -22.49 -10.55
C SER A 271 2.55 -23.68 -9.64
N SER A 272 3.71 -24.34 -9.82
CA SER A 272 4.13 -25.42 -8.92
C SER A 272 4.32 -24.91 -7.50
N LEU A 273 4.90 -23.72 -7.34
CA LEU A 273 5.14 -23.10 -6.04
C LEU A 273 3.83 -22.77 -5.34
N LEU A 274 2.92 -22.07 -6.01
CA LEU A 274 1.60 -21.76 -5.45
C LEU A 274 0.82 -23.02 -5.09
N ASN A 275 0.80 -24.02 -5.99
CA ASN A 275 0.09 -25.28 -5.72
C ASN A 275 0.70 -26.05 -4.54
N LYS A 276 2.01 -25.97 -4.34
CA LYS A 276 2.70 -26.67 -3.26
C LYS A 276 2.49 -25.96 -1.93
N ALA A 277 2.71 -24.64 -1.88
CA ALA A 277 2.40 -23.79 -0.74
C ALA A 277 0.91 -23.94 -0.34
N ALA A 278 0.01 -24.01 -1.32
CA ALA A 278 -1.40 -24.17 -1.08
C ALA A 278 -1.85 -25.58 -0.59
N ARG A 279 -0.96 -26.58 -0.63
CA ARG A 279 -1.27 -27.97 -0.24
C ARG A 279 -0.61 -28.40 1.06
N GLU A 280 0.56 -27.84 1.40
CA GLU A 280 1.31 -28.21 2.61
C GLU A 280 0.91 -27.39 3.84
N GLU A 281 0.43 -26.17 3.63
CA GLU A 281 -0.05 -25.29 4.70
C GLU A 281 -1.55 -25.08 4.53
N ARG A 282 -2.30 -25.00 5.63
CA ARG A 282 -3.77 -25.00 5.59
C ARG A 282 -4.24 -23.70 4.95
N VAL A 283 -4.41 -23.72 3.64
CA VAL A 283 -5.06 -22.62 2.95
C VAL A 283 -6.47 -22.54 3.49
N VAL A 284 -6.75 -21.50 4.27
CA VAL A 284 -8.10 -20.99 4.39
C VAL A 284 -8.43 -20.43 3.01
N VAL A 285 -8.81 -21.31 2.09
CA VAL A 285 -9.40 -20.90 0.83
C VAL A 285 -10.72 -20.31 1.24
N ASN A 286 -10.77 -18.99 1.42
CA ASN A 286 -12.04 -18.33 1.47
C ASN A 286 -12.54 -18.31 0.02
N GLU A 287 -13.18 -19.41 -0.36
CA GLU A 287 -13.82 -19.65 -1.64
C GLU A 287 -15.14 -18.86 -1.72
N LEU A 288 -15.18 -17.65 -1.15
CA LEU A 288 -16.27 -16.71 -1.30
C LEU A 288 -16.25 -16.18 -2.73
N ALA A 289 -16.79 -17.03 -3.61
CA ALA A 289 -17.13 -16.72 -4.97
C ALA A 289 -18.00 -15.45 -4.98
N GLY A 290 -17.45 -14.40 -5.58
CA GLY A 290 -18.22 -13.26 -6.05
C GLY A 290 -17.92 -11.95 -5.37
N THR A 291 -16.81 -11.30 -5.75
CA THR A 291 -16.79 -9.86 -5.98
C THR A 291 -15.73 -9.53 -7.03
N THR A 292 -16.18 -8.86 -8.11
CA THR A 292 -15.43 -8.07 -9.11
C THR A 292 -14.36 -8.74 -9.96
N ARG A 293 -14.39 -8.40 -11.26
CA ARG A 293 -13.61 -8.92 -12.40
C ARG A 293 -12.09 -8.67 -12.37
N ASP A 294 -11.52 -8.34 -11.22
CA ASP A 294 -10.08 -8.25 -11.05
C ASP A 294 -9.49 -9.63 -10.72
N PRO A 295 -8.25 -9.93 -11.14
CA PRO A 295 -7.68 -11.26 -10.96
C PRO A 295 -7.69 -11.63 -9.47
N ILE A 296 -8.26 -12.81 -9.20
CA ILE A 296 -8.43 -13.43 -7.88
C ILE A 296 -7.09 -13.38 -7.13
N ASP A 297 -7.00 -12.58 -6.08
CA ASP A 297 -5.89 -12.65 -5.13
C ASP A 297 -6.14 -13.85 -4.19
N GLU A 298 -5.10 -14.62 -3.88
CA GLU A 298 -5.20 -15.84 -3.05
C GLU A 298 -4.53 -15.63 -1.70
N GLN A 299 -5.26 -15.85 -0.61
CA GLN A 299 -4.67 -15.91 0.73
C GLN A 299 -4.07 -17.29 0.96
N ILE A 300 -2.77 -17.35 1.24
CA ILE A 300 -2.01 -18.57 1.47
C ILE A 300 -1.33 -18.46 2.83
N GLU A 301 -1.51 -19.47 3.67
CA GLU A 301 -0.68 -19.65 4.87
C GLU A 301 0.70 -20.15 4.41
N LEU A 302 1.77 -19.42 4.74
CA LEU A 302 3.15 -19.80 4.48
C LEU A 302 3.98 -19.52 5.74
N GLY A 303 4.73 -20.52 6.23
CA GLY A 303 5.45 -20.48 7.49
C GLY A 303 4.60 -20.10 8.70
N GLY A 304 3.31 -20.46 8.71
CA GLY A 304 2.37 -20.11 9.80
C GLY A 304 1.90 -18.66 9.81
N LYS A 305 2.13 -17.90 8.73
CA LYS A 305 1.58 -16.54 8.51
C LYS A 305 0.75 -16.51 7.25
N ILE A 306 -0.32 -15.71 7.24
CA ILE A 306 -1.17 -15.55 6.07
C ILE A 306 -0.58 -14.46 5.17
N TRP A 307 -0.42 -14.78 3.89
CA TRP A 307 0.07 -13.89 2.83
C TRP A 307 -0.98 -13.75 1.74
N ASN A 308 -1.10 -12.57 1.13
CA ASN A 308 -2.00 -12.37 -0.02
C ASN A 308 -1.20 -12.40 -1.32
N PHE A 309 -1.31 -13.48 -2.10
CA PHE A 309 -0.65 -13.58 -3.39
C PHE A 309 -1.49 -12.89 -4.46
N VAL A 310 -0.91 -11.88 -5.11
CA VAL A 310 -1.62 -11.09 -6.12
C VAL A 310 -1.53 -11.73 -7.51
N ASP A 311 -2.61 -11.59 -8.29
CA ASP A 311 -2.73 -12.06 -9.69
C ASP A 311 -2.45 -13.57 -9.91
N THR A 312 -2.91 -14.44 -9.00
CA THR A 312 -2.75 -15.90 -9.13
C THR A 312 -3.62 -16.52 -10.23
N ALA A 313 -4.69 -15.82 -10.65
CA ALA A 313 -5.59 -16.25 -11.71
C ALA A 313 -4.88 -16.42 -13.07
N GLY A 314 -3.79 -15.67 -13.32
CA GLY A 314 -2.91 -15.84 -14.48
C GLY A 314 -1.97 -17.05 -14.37
N ILE A 315 -1.67 -17.48 -13.14
CA ILE A 315 -0.77 -18.60 -12.82
C ILE A 315 -1.51 -19.95 -12.91
N ARG A 316 -2.79 -20.01 -12.51
CA ARG A 316 -3.64 -21.23 -12.62
C ARG A 316 -4.21 -21.46 -14.04
N ARG A 317 -4.57 -20.40 -14.79
CA ARG A 317 -5.11 -20.53 -16.18
C ARG A 317 -4.08 -21.02 -17.21
N ARG A 318 -2.81 -21.15 -16.85
CA ARG A 318 -1.72 -21.59 -17.75
C ARG A 318 -1.60 -23.10 -17.96
N VAL A 319 -2.53 -23.91 -17.44
CA VAL A 319 -2.59 -25.33 -17.81
C VAL A 319 -3.08 -25.52 -19.27
N HIS A 320 -3.74 -24.53 -19.89
CA HIS A 320 -4.39 -24.76 -21.21
C HIS A 320 -4.15 -23.75 -22.34
N LEU A 321 -3.44 -22.63 -22.14
CA LEU A 321 -3.19 -21.66 -23.22
C LEU A 321 -1.71 -21.29 -23.29
N GLN A 322 -0.99 -22.02 -24.14
CA GLN A 322 0.24 -21.51 -24.75
C GLN A 322 -0.15 -20.47 -25.79
N GLN A 323 0.65 -19.40 -25.87
CA GLN A 323 0.58 -18.28 -26.82
C GLN A 323 -0.24 -17.05 -26.39
N GLY A 324 0.49 -16.05 -25.92
CA GLY A 324 0.14 -14.63 -25.96
C GLY A 324 1.47 -13.86 -25.97
N SER A 325 1.58 -12.80 -26.77
CA SER A 325 2.83 -12.05 -26.98
C SER A 325 3.46 -11.59 -25.66
N ASP A 326 4.80 -11.45 -25.65
CA ASP A 326 5.58 -10.97 -24.49
C ASP A 326 5.01 -9.67 -23.89
N PHE A 327 4.38 -8.84 -24.72
CA PHE A 327 3.68 -7.62 -24.36
C PHE A 327 2.53 -7.83 -23.35
N TYR A 328 1.73 -8.90 -23.47
CA TYR A 328 0.66 -9.20 -22.51
C TYR A 328 1.17 -9.86 -21.23
N ALA A 329 2.40 -10.34 -21.21
CA ALA A 329 3.05 -10.83 -20.01
C ALA A 329 3.59 -9.66 -19.18
N SER A 330 4.22 -8.66 -19.80
CA SER A 330 4.75 -7.48 -19.10
C SER A 330 3.66 -6.62 -18.46
N LEU A 331 2.54 -6.36 -19.17
CA LEU A 331 1.39 -5.62 -18.62
C LEU A 331 0.78 -6.28 -17.38
N ARG A 332 0.72 -7.62 -17.35
CA ARG A 332 0.25 -8.37 -16.19
C ARG A 332 1.22 -8.30 -15.03
N THR A 333 2.52 -8.43 -15.30
CA THR A 333 3.56 -8.26 -14.28
C THR A 333 3.49 -6.86 -13.66
N ALA A 334 3.33 -5.81 -14.46
CA ALA A 334 3.19 -4.45 -13.96
C ALA A 334 1.95 -4.29 -13.07
N ALA A 335 0.78 -4.78 -13.51
CA ALA A 335 -0.46 -4.73 -12.72
C ALA A 335 -0.36 -5.53 -11.41
N ALA A 336 0.36 -6.66 -11.39
CA ALA A 336 0.63 -7.40 -10.17
C ALA A 336 1.54 -6.61 -9.22
N LEU A 337 2.58 -5.96 -9.75
CA LEU A 337 3.50 -5.12 -8.96
C LEU A 337 2.83 -3.86 -8.39
N GLU A 338 1.86 -3.28 -9.08
CA GLU A 338 1.08 -2.16 -8.55
C GLU A 338 0.31 -2.53 -7.28
N LYS A 339 -0.13 -3.78 -7.17
CA LYS A 339 -0.90 -4.28 -6.02
C LYS A 339 -0.03 -4.91 -4.93
N ALA A 340 1.17 -5.34 -5.24
CA ALA A 340 2.08 -5.99 -4.30
C ALA A 340 2.88 -5.01 -3.43
N GLU A 341 3.40 -5.53 -2.33
CA GLU A 341 4.39 -4.85 -1.48
C GLU A 341 5.79 -5.45 -1.71
N VAL A 342 5.83 -6.77 -1.87
CA VAL A 342 7.04 -7.55 -2.15
C VAL A 342 6.84 -8.42 -3.38
N ALA A 343 7.86 -8.48 -4.23
CA ALA A 343 7.92 -9.35 -5.39
C ALA A 343 8.91 -10.49 -5.12
N VAL A 344 8.43 -11.72 -5.31
CA VAL A 344 9.27 -12.92 -5.34
C VAL A 344 9.54 -13.26 -6.80
N VAL A 345 10.77 -13.04 -7.26
CA VAL A 345 11.20 -13.36 -8.63
C VAL A 345 11.76 -14.77 -8.65
N LEU A 346 11.10 -15.67 -9.38
CA LEU A 346 11.55 -17.06 -9.55
C LEU A 346 12.50 -17.17 -10.73
N ILE A 347 13.68 -17.70 -10.45
CA ILE A 347 14.72 -18.01 -11.43
C ILE A 347 14.90 -19.52 -11.48
N ASP A 348 14.94 -20.08 -12.69
CA ASP A 348 15.21 -21.50 -12.89
C ASP A 348 16.72 -21.75 -12.89
N VAL A 349 17.22 -22.53 -11.93
CA VAL A 349 18.67 -22.80 -11.81
C VAL A 349 19.22 -23.75 -12.86
N THR A 350 18.34 -24.47 -13.58
CA THR A 350 18.75 -25.43 -14.61
C THR A 350 19.09 -24.75 -15.93
N GLU A 351 18.68 -23.51 -16.12
CA GLU A 351 18.98 -22.68 -17.28
C GLU A 351 19.90 -21.51 -16.87
N PRO A 352 20.65 -20.91 -17.81
CA PRO A 352 21.34 -19.65 -17.58
C PRO A 352 20.38 -18.52 -17.20
N VAL A 353 20.84 -17.58 -16.38
CA VAL A 353 20.11 -16.32 -16.13
C VAL A 353 19.90 -15.62 -17.48
N SER A 354 18.64 -15.35 -17.82
CA SER A 354 18.31 -14.75 -19.11
C SER A 354 18.13 -13.25 -19.01
N GLU A 355 18.24 -12.54 -20.13
CA GLU A 355 17.90 -11.11 -20.21
C GLU A 355 16.47 -10.82 -19.72
N GLN A 356 15.53 -11.76 -19.91
CA GLN A 356 14.16 -11.58 -19.45
C GLN A 356 14.05 -11.69 -17.92
N ASP A 357 14.90 -12.47 -17.25
CA ASP A 357 14.96 -12.49 -15.78
C ASP A 357 15.45 -11.13 -15.25
N VAL A 358 16.51 -10.58 -15.87
CA VAL A 358 17.05 -9.25 -15.54
C VAL A 358 16.01 -8.15 -15.76
N ARG A 359 15.34 -8.12 -16.91
CA ARG A 359 14.26 -7.13 -17.19
C ARG A 359 13.10 -7.23 -16.21
N ILE A 360 12.74 -8.44 -15.75
CA ILE A 360 11.71 -8.62 -14.73
C ILE A 360 12.17 -8.00 -13.41
N ILE A 361 13.42 -8.21 -13.01
CA ILE A 361 14.00 -7.63 -11.79
C ILE A 361 14.01 -6.10 -11.90
N GLU A 362 14.47 -5.54 -13.01
CA GLU A 362 14.45 -4.10 -13.27
C GLU A 362 13.04 -3.51 -13.11
N LEU A 363 12.01 -4.18 -13.61
CA LEU A 363 10.63 -3.75 -13.45
C LEU A 363 10.19 -3.72 -11.98
N VAL A 364 10.63 -4.68 -11.16
CA VAL A 364 10.40 -4.66 -9.70
C VAL A 364 11.06 -3.42 -9.08
N LEU A 365 12.33 -3.14 -9.43
CA LEU A 365 13.06 -2.00 -8.90
C LEU A 365 12.40 -0.66 -9.28
N GLN A 366 11.97 -0.53 -10.54
CA GLN A 366 11.25 0.66 -11.04
C GLN A 366 9.92 0.85 -10.32
N SER A 367 9.22 -0.23 -9.97
CA SER A 367 7.97 -0.18 -9.21
C SER A 367 8.18 0.15 -7.71
N GLY A 368 9.43 0.18 -7.24
CA GLY A 368 9.77 0.51 -5.86
C GLY A 368 9.30 -0.54 -4.84
N ARG A 369 9.07 -1.79 -5.26
CA ARG A 369 8.66 -2.89 -4.39
C ARG A 369 9.85 -3.60 -3.78
N ALA A 370 9.65 -4.21 -2.62
CA ALA A 370 10.64 -5.10 -2.02
C ALA A 370 10.89 -6.31 -2.95
N LEU A 371 12.09 -6.86 -2.94
CA LEU A 371 12.55 -7.89 -3.85
C LEU A 371 13.14 -9.08 -3.08
N VAL A 372 12.66 -10.28 -3.40
CA VAL A 372 13.24 -11.56 -2.98
C VAL A 372 13.53 -12.40 -4.22
N LEU A 373 14.73 -12.95 -4.31
CA LEU A 373 15.15 -13.83 -5.39
C LEU A 373 14.98 -15.29 -4.97
N ALA A 374 14.12 -16.02 -5.67
CA ALA A 374 13.85 -17.43 -5.42
C ALA A 374 14.45 -18.31 -6.52
N PHE A 375 15.58 -18.97 -6.21
CA PHE A 375 16.24 -19.90 -7.11
C PHE A 375 15.55 -21.27 -7.02
N ASN A 376 14.71 -21.56 -8.01
CA ASN A 376 13.85 -22.73 -8.06
C ASN A 376 14.45 -23.88 -8.86
N LYS A 377 13.93 -25.09 -8.64
CA LYS A 377 14.44 -26.38 -9.17
C LYS A 377 15.81 -26.75 -8.63
N TRP A 378 16.12 -26.33 -7.41
CA TRP A 378 17.39 -26.63 -6.74
C TRP A 378 17.67 -28.14 -6.59
N ASP A 379 16.63 -28.98 -6.64
CA ASP A 379 16.74 -30.44 -6.64
C ASP A 379 17.39 -31.03 -7.89
N LEU A 380 17.46 -30.26 -8.98
CA LEU A 380 18.04 -30.67 -10.26
C LEU A 380 19.46 -30.14 -10.47
N LEU A 381 20.01 -29.41 -9.50
CA LEU A 381 21.31 -28.76 -9.63
C LEU A 381 22.46 -29.72 -9.32
N ASP A 382 23.42 -29.84 -10.24
CA ASP A 382 24.68 -30.55 -10.02
C ASP A 382 25.82 -29.58 -9.66
N ASP A 383 26.97 -30.13 -9.24
CA ASP A 383 28.13 -29.35 -8.80
C ASP A 383 28.75 -28.49 -9.93
N GLU A 384 28.60 -28.91 -11.18
CA GLU A 384 29.12 -28.16 -12.32
C GLU A 384 28.24 -26.95 -12.60
N ARG A 385 26.93 -27.14 -12.79
CA ARG A 385 25.95 -26.08 -13.01
C ARG A 385 25.94 -25.09 -11.85
N ARG A 386 26.08 -25.55 -10.60
CA ARG A 386 26.19 -24.67 -9.44
C ARG A 386 27.33 -23.65 -9.58
N ARG A 387 28.51 -24.07 -10.04
CA ARG A 387 29.65 -23.14 -10.23
C ARG A 387 29.38 -22.11 -11.32
N TYR A 388 28.68 -22.49 -12.38
CA TYR A 388 28.29 -21.56 -13.43
C TYR A 388 27.23 -20.58 -12.93
N LEU A 389 26.22 -21.07 -12.20
CA LEU A 389 25.18 -20.23 -11.61
C LEU A 389 25.75 -19.16 -10.68
N GLU A 390 26.70 -19.48 -9.80
CA GLU A 390 27.31 -18.48 -8.92
C GLU A 390 28.00 -17.36 -9.74
N ARG A 391 28.69 -17.71 -10.84
CA ARG A 391 29.29 -16.69 -11.73
C ARG A 391 28.25 -15.84 -12.43
N GLU A 392 27.16 -16.44 -12.91
CA GLU A 392 26.04 -15.72 -13.53
C GLU A 392 25.38 -14.77 -12.53
N ILE A 393 25.21 -15.20 -11.28
CA ILE A 393 24.67 -14.34 -10.22
C ILE A 393 25.60 -13.15 -9.93
N ASP A 394 26.91 -13.38 -9.86
CA ASP A 394 27.89 -12.33 -9.61
C ASP A 394 28.06 -11.37 -10.80
N GLN A 395 27.75 -11.81 -12.03
CA GLN A 395 27.84 -10.98 -13.24
C GLN A 395 26.52 -10.25 -13.52
N ASP A 396 25.42 -10.99 -13.62
CA ASP A 396 24.15 -10.47 -14.12
C ASP A 396 23.28 -9.87 -13.00
N LEU A 397 23.45 -10.32 -11.75
CA LEU A 397 22.60 -9.93 -10.61
C LEU A 397 23.33 -9.13 -9.53
N ALA A 398 24.55 -8.64 -9.81
CA ALA A 398 25.35 -7.86 -8.87
C ALA A 398 24.62 -6.60 -8.36
N HIS A 399 23.89 -5.92 -9.25
CA HIS A 399 23.12 -4.71 -8.97
C HIS A 399 21.95 -4.94 -7.98
N VAL A 400 21.55 -6.21 -7.76
CA VAL A 400 20.56 -6.64 -6.75
C VAL A 400 21.15 -7.62 -5.73
N SER A 401 22.46 -7.56 -5.49
CA SER A 401 23.15 -8.36 -4.46
C SER A 401 22.57 -8.20 -3.05
N TRP A 402 21.92 -7.07 -2.77
CA TRP A 402 21.21 -6.77 -1.53
C TRP A 402 19.86 -7.48 -1.38
N ALA A 403 19.35 -8.16 -2.41
CA ALA A 403 18.08 -8.89 -2.33
C ALA A 403 18.30 -10.29 -1.74
N PRO A 404 17.51 -10.71 -0.74
CA PRO A 404 17.60 -12.04 -0.15
C PRO A 404 17.46 -13.14 -1.20
N ARG A 405 18.37 -14.10 -1.16
CA ARG A 405 18.41 -15.26 -2.06
C ARG A 405 17.88 -16.49 -1.33
N VAL A 406 16.85 -17.12 -1.87
CA VAL A 406 16.25 -18.33 -1.30
C VAL A 406 16.30 -19.47 -2.32
N ASN A 407 16.98 -20.54 -1.94
CA ASN A 407 17.13 -21.73 -2.78
C ASN A 407 16.04 -22.74 -2.46
N ILE A 408 15.14 -22.99 -3.42
CA ILE A 408 13.91 -23.77 -3.23
C ILE A 408 13.71 -24.83 -4.31
N SER A 409 12.81 -25.78 -4.02
CA SER A 409 12.26 -26.66 -5.05
C SER A 409 10.75 -26.73 -4.90
N ALA A 410 10.05 -25.98 -5.76
CA ALA A 410 8.59 -25.92 -5.79
C ALA A 410 7.94 -27.29 -6.02
N ARG A 411 8.63 -28.22 -6.69
CA ARG A 411 8.11 -29.57 -6.94
C ARG A 411 8.14 -30.44 -5.69
N THR A 412 9.26 -30.39 -4.95
CA THR A 412 9.46 -31.24 -3.76
C THR A 412 8.90 -30.60 -2.49
N GLY A 413 8.79 -29.27 -2.45
CA GLY A 413 8.46 -28.49 -1.26
C GLY A 413 9.69 -28.04 -0.47
N ARG A 414 10.89 -28.43 -0.91
CA ARG A 414 12.14 -28.13 -0.19
C ARG A 414 12.32 -26.62 -0.01
N HIS A 415 12.54 -26.22 1.24
CA HIS A 415 12.87 -24.86 1.67
C HIS A 415 11.81 -23.79 1.37
N LEU A 416 10.56 -24.17 1.13
CA LEU A 416 9.50 -23.17 0.95
C LEU A 416 9.31 -22.31 2.20
N GLU A 417 9.51 -22.88 3.38
CA GLU A 417 9.46 -22.19 4.67
C GLU A 417 10.51 -21.07 4.80
N LYS A 418 11.64 -21.17 4.08
CA LYS A 418 12.70 -20.14 4.09
C LYS A 418 12.33 -18.88 3.31
N LEU A 419 11.27 -18.92 2.51
CA LEU A 419 10.75 -17.71 1.86
C LEU A 419 10.19 -16.73 2.90
N VAL A 420 9.63 -17.21 4.01
CA VAL A 420 8.98 -16.35 5.01
C VAL A 420 9.97 -15.40 5.68
N PRO A 421 11.09 -15.86 6.27
CA PRO A 421 12.09 -14.94 6.82
C PRO A 421 12.63 -13.94 5.78
N ALA A 422 12.81 -14.38 4.53
CA ALA A 422 13.28 -13.49 3.46
C ALA A 422 12.25 -12.41 3.08
N LEU A 423 10.96 -12.77 3.02
CA LEU A 423 9.87 -11.84 2.79
C LEU A 423 9.74 -10.83 3.93
N GLU A 424 9.82 -11.30 5.17
CA GLU A 424 9.76 -10.45 6.37
C GLU A 424 10.90 -9.47 6.40
N LEU A 425 12.14 -9.94 6.23
CA LEU A 425 13.33 -9.08 6.19
C LEU A 425 13.22 -8.01 5.10
N ALA A 426 12.77 -8.40 3.91
CA ALA A 426 12.59 -7.47 2.79
C ALA A 426 11.52 -6.41 3.09
N LEU A 427 10.40 -6.81 3.70
CA LEU A 427 9.30 -5.91 4.05
C LEU A 427 9.62 -5.01 5.24
N GLU A 428 10.31 -5.53 6.26
CA GLU A 428 10.81 -4.76 7.40
C GLU A 428 11.77 -3.68 6.90
N SER A 429 12.75 -4.07 6.07
CA SER A 429 13.67 -3.14 5.39
C SER A 429 12.95 -2.10 4.54
N TRP A 430 11.87 -2.50 3.85
CA TRP A 430 11.02 -1.62 3.04
C TRP A 430 10.07 -0.76 3.88
N ASP A 431 9.95 -1.02 5.17
CA ASP A 431 9.18 -0.18 6.10
C ASP A 431 10.10 0.75 6.92
N THR A 432 11.41 0.53 6.88
CA THR A 432 12.42 1.25 7.70
C THR A 432 12.40 2.76 7.47
N ARG A 433 12.24 3.50 8.57
CA ARG A 433 12.44 4.95 8.65
C ARG A 433 13.70 5.29 9.45
N ILE A 434 14.53 6.15 8.90
CA ILE A 434 15.70 6.73 9.56
C ILE A 434 15.33 8.12 10.07
N PRO A 435 15.55 8.42 11.37
CA PRO A 435 15.35 9.76 11.91
C PRO A 435 16.18 10.81 11.18
N THR A 436 15.57 11.95 10.84
CA THR A 436 16.20 13.03 10.07
C THR A 436 17.48 13.55 10.74
N GLY A 437 17.54 13.59 12.07
CA GLY A 437 18.76 13.93 12.83
C GLY A 437 19.92 12.97 12.56
N LYS A 438 19.68 11.66 12.72
CA LYS A 438 20.67 10.60 12.48
C LYS A 438 21.13 10.59 11.01
N LEU A 439 20.21 10.78 10.07
CA LEU A 439 20.54 10.88 8.64
C LEU A 439 21.46 12.07 8.33
N ASN A 440 21.17 13.26 8.86
CA ASN A 440 22.01 14.44 8.61
C ASN A 440 23.38 14.34 9.31
N ALA A 441 23.44 13.71 10.50
CA ALA A 441 24.70 13.44 11.17
C ALA A 441 25.59 12.51 10.32
N PHE A 442 25.02 11.41 9.82
CA PHE A 442 25.69 10.47 8.92
C PHE A 442 26.16 11.13 7.63
N VAL A 443 25.30 11.87 6.93
CA VAL A 443 25.68 12.54 5.67
C VAL A 443 26.81 13.55 5.91
N ALA A 444 26.79 14.25 7.05
CA ALA A 444 27.85 15.19 7.41
C ALA A 444 29.19 14.47 7.65
N GLU A 445 29.19 13.35 8.39
CA GLU A 445 30.38 12.51 8.59
C GLU A 445 30.90 11.97 7.26
N LEU A 446 30.00 11.41 6.44
CA LEU A 446 30.34 10.84 5.14
C LEU A 446 30.99 11.87 4.20
N THR A 447 30.44 13.09 4.16
CA THR A 447 30.96 14.17 3.32
C THR A 447 32.30 14.70 3.84
N GLN A 448 32.58 14.59 5.14
CA GLN A 448 33.87 14.97 5.72
C GLN A 448 34.96 13.94 5.42
N GLU A 449 34.64 12.65 5.53
CA GLU A 449 35.57 11.55 5.22
C GLU A 449 35.87 11.48 3.71
N HIS A 450 34.82 11.56 2.90
CA HIS A 450 34.87 11.41 1.45
C HIS A 450 34.13 12.56 0.76
N PRO A 451 34.75 13.73 0.60
CA PRO A 451 34.13 14.88 -0.07
C PRO A 451 33.85 14.61 -1.56
N HIS A 452 32.78 15.20 -2.10
CA HIS A 452 32.45 15.09 -3.54
C HIS A 452 33.56 15.67 -4.44
N PRO A 453 33.94 15.02 -5.56
CA PRO A 453 35.02 15.47 -6.44
C PRO A 453 34.67 16.75 -7.23
N VAL A 454 35.61 17.70 -7.29
CA VAL A 454 35.38 18.99 -7.96
C VAL A 454 35.57 18.86 -9.48
N ARG A 455 34.47 18.79 -10.25
CA ARG A 455 34.52 18.71 -11.74
C ARG A 455 34.14 20.01 -12.46
N SER A 456 33.43 20.94 -11.82
CA SER A 456 32.98 22.22 -12.45
C SER A 456 33.29 23.46 -11.59
N GLY A 457 34.49 23.49 -11.00
CA GLY A 457 35.04 24.66 -10.29
C GLY A 457 34.57 24.81 -8.84
N LYS A 458 33.27 24.73 -8.56
CA LYS A 458 32.74 24.72 -7.17
C LYS A 458 32.31 23.33 -6.75
N GLN A 459 32.73 22.92 -5.57
CA GLN A 459 32.31 21.68 -4.96
C GLN A 459 30.83 21.76 -4.55
N PRO A 460 29.97 20.86 -5.03
CA PRO A 460 28.61 20.72 -4.53
C PRO A 460 28.63 20.38 -3.04
N ARG A 461 27.75 21.01 -2.26
CA ARG A 461 27.57 20.70 -0.84
C ARG A 461 26.18 20.15 -0.61
N ILE A 462 26.07 19.13 0.22
CA ILE A 462 24.79 18.66 0.75
C ILE A 462 24.43 19.58 1.91
N LEU A 463 23.31 20.28 1.78
CA LEU A 463 22.79 21.23 2.76
C LEU A 463 21.96 20.53 3.82
N PHE A 464 21.14 19.59 3.37
CA PHE A 464 20.19 18.85 4.19
C PHE A 464 19.82 17.55 3.49
N ALA A 465 19.56 16.51 4.28
CA ALA A 465 19.06 15.23 3.82
C ALA A 465 17.79 14.86 4.59
N THR A 466 16.81 14.28 3.92
CA THR A 466 15.60 13.76 4.55
C THR A 466 15.13 12.48 3.87
N GLN A 467 14.41 11.64 4.60
CA GLN A 467 13.71 10.48 4.04
C GLN A 467 12.25 10.85 3.77
N ALA A 468 11.93 11.10 2.49
CA ALA A 468 10.60 11.51 2.05
C ALA A 468 9.58 10.37 2.08
N SER A 469 10.01 9.13 1.79
CA SER A 469 9.14 7.95 1.83
C SER A 469 9.88 6.76 2.42
N THR A 470 9.15 5.84 3.06
CA THR A 470 9.67 4.54 3.50
C THR A 470 9.40 3.45 2.48
N ARG A 471 8.43 3.61 1.57
CA ARG A 471 7.84 2.53 0.75
C ARG A 471 7.89 2.84 -0.76
N PRO A 472 9.07 2.77 -1.43
CA PRO A 472 10.36 2.36 -0.88
C PRO A 472 11.11 3.49 -0.14
N PRO A 473 12.18 3.15 0.60
CA PRO A 473 13.04 4.13 1.26
C PRO A 473 13.60 5.13 0.24
N THR A 474 13.08 6.35 0.30
CA THR A 474 13.36 7.42 -0.65
C THR A 474 13.99 8.59 0.10
N PHE A 475 15.26 8.84 -0.18
CA PHE A 475 16.05 9.90 0.41
C PHE A 475 16.15 11.06 -0.56
N VAL A 476 15.94 12.28 -0.07
CA VAL A 476 16.09 13.52 -0.83
C VAL A 476 17.25 14.31 -0.24
N LEU A 477 18.24 14.59 -1.08
CA LEU A 477 19.40 15.41 -0.76
C LEU A 477 19.20 16.81 -1.34
N PHE A 478 19.14 17.81 -0.47
CA PHE A 478 19.16 19.21 -0.88
C PHE A 478 20.61 19.64 -1.07
N THR A 479 20.98 20.07 -2.26
CA THR A 479 22.38 20.34 -2.62
C THR A 479 22.56 21.70 -3.26
N THR A 480 23.75 22.29 -3.16
CA THR A 480 24.09 23.55 -3.86
C THR A 480 24.41 23.36 -5.35
N GLY A 481 24.50 22.12 -5.81
CA GLY A 481 24.96 21.75 -7.14
C GLY A 481 24.73 20.28 -7.42
N PHE A 482 25.01 19.86 -8.65
CA PHE A 482 24.77 18.49 -9.07
C PHE A 482 25.75 17.50 -8.41
N LEU A 483 25.24 16.38 -7.89
CA LEU A 483 26.06 15.28 -7.42
C LEU A 483 26.20 14.22 -8.51
N ASP A 484 27.45 13.94 -8.88
CA ASP A 484 27.77 12.92 -9.88
C ASP A 484 27.09 11.57 -9.55
N PRO A 485 26.64 10.81 -10.56
CA PRO A 485 25.94 9.53 -10.33
C PRO A 485 26.74 8.55 -9.46
N GLN A 486 28.05 8.52 -9.61
CA GLN A 486 28.95 7.67 -8.83
C GLN A 486 28.96 8.03 -7.33
N TYR A 487 28.92 9.32 -6.99
CA TYR A 487 28.83 9.76 -5.60
C TYR A 487 27.45 9.46 -4.99
N ARG A 488 26.38 9.55 -5.80
CA ARG A 488 25.05 9.10 -5.37
C ARG A 488 25.02 7.59 -5.10
N ARG A 489 25.62 6.77 -5.98
CA ARG A 489 25.80 5.33 -5.75
C ARG A 489 26.60 5.05 -4.48
N PHE A 490 27.65 5.82 -4.22
CA PHE A 490 28.43 5.74 -2.98
C PHE A 490 27.57 6.03 -1.74
N ILE A 491 26.76 7.10 -1.73
CA ILE A 491 25.83 7.40 -0.64
C ILE A 491 24.82 6.26 -0.46
N THR A 492 24.22 5.77 -1.55
CA THR A 492 23.29 4.63 -1.50
C THR A 492 23.95 3.39 -0.89
N ARG A 493 25.18 3.06 -1.28
CA ARG A 493 25.94 1.93 -0.74
C ARG A 493 26.18 2.12 0.76
N ARG A 494 26.57 3.32 1.19
CA ARG A 494 26.83 3.64 2.60
C ARG A 494 25.58 3.62 3.46
N LEU A 495 24.43 4.03 2.92
CA LEU A 495 23.12 3.85 3.57
C LEU A 495 22.84 2.36 3.82
N ARG A 496 23.14 1.49 2.84
CA ARG A 496 22.99 0.03 3.00
C ARG A 496 23.93 -0.55 4.04
N GLU A 497 25.20 -0.17 3.99
CA GLU A 497 26.22 -0.63 4.94
C GLU A 497 25.82 -0.30 6.39
N VAL A 498 25.26 0.89 6.66
CA VAL A 498 24.94 1.35 8.03
C VAL A 498 23.57 0.88 8.54
N TRP A 499 22.51 0.96 7.73
CA TRP A 499 21.13 0.70 8.19
C TRP A 499 20.49 -0.56 7.61
N GLY A 500 21.21 -1.36 6.82
CA GLY A 500 20.66 -2.56 6.22
C GLY A 500 19.89 -2.23 4.93
N PHE A 501 18.58 -2.45 4.87
CA PHE A 501 17.78 -2.44 3.62
C PHE A 501 17.93 -3.69 2.74
N GLU A 502 18.25 -4.83 3.36
CA GLU A 502 18.25 -6.11 2.65
C GLU A 502 16.84 -6.40 2.14
N GLY A 503 16.71 -6.64 0.83
CA GLY A 503 15.42 -6.88 0.17
C GLY A 503 14.60 -5.64 -0.15
N SER A 504 15.06 -4.43 0.19
CA SER A 504 14.43 -3.18 -0.24
C SER A 504 15.29 -2.40 -1.25
N PRO A 505 14.72 -1.90 -2.36
CA PRO A 505 15.38 -0.88 -3.16
C PRO A 505 15.51 0.42 -2.35
N ILE A 506 16.57 1.18 -2.60
CA ILE A 506 16.75 2.52 -2.04
C ILE A 506 16.75 3.52 -3.18
N GLN A 507 15.98 4.60 -3.05
CA GLN A 507 15.98 5.71 -3.99
C GLN A 507 16.70 6.91 -3.36
N VAL A 508 17.72 7.43 -4.03
CA VAL A 508 18.42 8.65 -3.61
C VAL A 508 18.25 9.71 -4.68
N ASN A 509 17.35 10.65 -4.39
CA ASN A 509 17.04 11.79 -5.22
C ASN A 509 17.81 13.02 -4.73
N MET A 510 18.05 13.96 -5.64
CA MET A 510 18.71 15.23 -5.31
C MET A 510 17.89 16.40 -5.83
N ARG A 511 17.82 17.46 -5.04
CA ARG A 511 17.22 18.75 -5.43
C ARG A 511 18.29 19.83 -5.33
N VAL A 512 18.65 20.41 -6.48
CA VAL A 512 19.66 21.47 -6.56
C VAL A 512 19.02 22.80 -6.18
N ARG A 513 19.68 23.56 -5.31
CA ARG A 513 19.18 24.82 -4.79
C ARG A 513 20.18 25.95 -5.00
N GLU A 514 19.67 27.04 -5.57
CA GLU A 514 20.40 28.29 -5.70
C GLU A 514 20.20 29.16 -4.45
N LYS A 515 21.26 29.86 -4.06
CA LYS A 515 21.20 30.77 -2.93
C LYS A 515 20.40 32.01 -3.33
N ARG A 516 19.43 32.42 -2.52
CA ARG A 516 18.65 33.64 -2.78
C ARG A 516 19.58 34.84 -2.90
N GLN A 517 19.44 35.60 -3.98
CA GLN A 517 20.13 36.89 -4.12
C GLN A 517 19.51 37.85 -3.10
N ARG A 518 20.31 38.32 -2.13
CA ARG A 518 19.88 39.41 -1.25
C ARG A 518 19.65 40.65 -2.12
N LYS A 519 18.38 41.05 -2.25
CA LYS A 519 18.00 42.34 -2.84
C LYS A 519 18.42 43.50 -1.95
#